data_AF-A0AAW2QFH5-F1
#
_entry.id   AF-A0AAW2QFH5-F1
#
_cell.length_a   1.000
_cell.length_b   1.000
_cell.length_c   1.000
_cell.angle_alpha   90.00
_cell.angle_beta   90.00
_cell.angle_gamma   90.00
#
_symmetry.space_group_name_H-M   'P 1'
#
loop_
_entity.id
_entity.type
_entity.pdbx_description
1 polymer ?
#
loop_
_entity_poly.entity_id
_entity_poly.type
_entity_poly.pdbx_seq_one_letter_code
_entity_poly.pdbx_strand_id
1 'polypeptide(L)'
;MCAQFVEEKKELLRAIAKDRKLSDLPKISQPTLIVWGDLDRIFPIELADRLKRHLGENAELLVIKNTGHAFIHEKPKEFHRHLKTFLLKQDSPDAKTPADNHQNGR
;
A
#
# COMPACT_ATOMS: atom_id res chain seq x y z
N MET A 1 -30.11 -5.52 -14.55
CA MET A 1 -29.36 -6.65 -13.95
C MET A 1 -28.64 -6.30 -12.63
N CYS A 2 -28.12 -5.09 -12.43
CA CYS A 2 -27.31 -4.78 -11.22
C CYS A 2 -28.07 -4.44 -9.93
N ALA A 3 -29.40 -4.27 -9.95
CA ALA A 3 -30.19 -3.83 -8.79
C ALA A 3 -30.78 -4.96 -7.94
N GLN A 4 -30.60 -6.23 -8.34
CA GLN A 4 -31.09 -7.36 -7.56
C GLN A 4 -30.09 -7.71 -6.44
N PHE A 5 -30.63 -8.05 -5.27
CA PHE A 5 -29.90 -8.51 -4.09
C PHE A 5 -28.87 -7.52 -3.52
N VAL A 6 -29.20 -6.22 -3.53
CA VAL A 6 -28.27 -5.17 -3.10
C VAL A 6 -27.93 -5.31 -1.61
N GLU A 7 -28.91 -5.61 -0.76
CA GLU A 7 -28.66 -5.74 0.68
C GLU A 7 -27.86 -7.00 1.00
N GLU A 8 -28.18 -8.12 0.38
CA GLU A 8 -27.46 -9.39 0.54
C GLU A 8 -26.01 -9.26 0.09
N LYS A 9 -25.76 -8.55 -1.03
CA LYS A 9 -24.39 -8.26 -1.50
C LYS A 9 -23.64 -7.36 -0.51
N LYS A 10 -24.29 -6.36 0.08
CA LYS A 10 -23.68 -5.52 1.12
C LYS A 10 -23.37 -6.34 2.37
N GLU A 11 -24.26 -7.23 2.80
CA GLU A 11 -24.01 -8.12 3.93
C GLU A 11 -22.84 -9.06 3.68
N LEU A 12 -22.75 -9.64 2.49
CA LEU A 12 -21.61 -10.48 2.09
C LEU A 12 -20.29 -9.72 2.17
N LEU A 13 -20.25 -8.48 1.67
CA LEU A 13 -19.06 -7.62 1.77
C LEU A 13 -18.68 -7.33 3.22
N ARG A 14 -19.66 -7.03 4.09
CA ARG A 14 -19.40 -6.81 5.52
C ARG A 14 -18.89 -8.08 6.20
N ALA A 15 -19.42 -9.25 5.84
CA ALA A 15 -19.00 -10.53 6.40
C ALA A 15 -17.54 -10.88 6.06
N ILE A 16 -17.01 -10.47 4.91
CA ILE A 16 -15.58 -10.67 4.54
C ILE A 16 -14.65 -9.87 5.46
N ALA A 17 -15.06 -8.68 5.87
CA ALA A 17 -14.29 -7.82 6.77
C ALA A 17 -14.46 -8.23 8.25
N LYS A 18 -15.62 -8.79 8.60
CA LYS A 18 -15.95 -9.23 9.95
C LYS A 18 -14.96 -10.30 10.42
N ASP A 19 -14.46 -10.14 11.64
CA ASP A 19 -13.55 -11.07 12.31
C ASP A 19 -12.17 -11.25 11.63
N ARG A 20 -11.78 -10.36 10.69
CA ARG A 20 -10.40 -10.31 10.22
C ARG A 20 -9.48 -9.96 11.38
N LYS A 21 -8.78 -10.97 11.88
CA LYS A 21 -7.66 -10.79 12.79
C LYS A 21 -6.55 -10.08 12.02
N LEU A 22 -6.07 -8.99 12.60
CA LEU A 22 -4.84 -8.37 12.15
C LEU A 22 -3.72 -9.33 12.56
N SER A 23 -3.26 -10.12 11.59
CA SER A 23 -2.04 -10.90 11.76
C SER A 23 -0.89 -9.97 12.07
N ASP A 24 0.04 -10.43 12.90
CA ASP A 24 1.34 -9.80 13.02
C ASP A 24 2.03 -9.88 11.66
N LEU A 25 1.98 -8.77 10.92
CA LEU A 25 2.66 -8.66 9.64
C LEU A 25 4.16 -8.70 9.92
N PRO A 26 4.93 -9.49 9.15
CA PRO A 26 6.38 -9.47 9.27
C PRO A 26 6.89 -8.08 8.87
N LYS A 27 8.01 -7.66 9.47
CA LYS A 27 8.68 -6.43 9.02
C LYS A 27 9.14 -6.61 7.57
N ILE A 28 8.76 -5.65 6.72
CA ILE A 28 9.22 -5.56 5.34
C ILE A 28 10.39 -4.57 5.31
N SER A 29 11.57 -5.03 4.89
CA SER A 29 12.79 -4.20 4.83
C SER A 29 12.96 -3.50 3.48
N GLN A 30 12.25 -3.96 2.45
CA GLN A 30 12.30 -3.38 1.11
C GLN A 30 11.54 -2.04 1.07
N PRO A 31 11.99 -1.10 0.23
CA PRO A 31 11.20 0.07 -0.11
C PRO A 31 9.80 -0.35 -0.55
N THR A 32 8.78 0.27 0.06
CA THR A 32 7.38 -0.12 -0.11
C THR A 32 6.56 1.11 -0.48
N LEU A 33 5.76 1.03 -1.54
CA LEU A 33 4.76 2.04 -1.84
C LEU A 33 3.38 1.54 -1.40
N ILE A 34 2.74 2.26 -0.49
CA ILE A 34 1.34 2.07 -0.12
C ILE A 34 0.53 3.06 -0.95
N VAL A 35 -0.47 2.58 -1.70
CA VAL A 35 -1.39 3.43 -2.47
C VAL A 35 -2.81 3.23 -1.96
N TRP A 36 -3.52 4.33 -1.72
CA TRP A 36 -4.88 4.31 -1.20
C TRP A 36 -5.76 5.38 -1.84
N GLY A 37 -7.07 5.13 -1.94
CA GLY A 37 -8.07 6.15 -2.26
C GLY A 37 -8.65 6.78 -0.99
N ASP A 38 -8.79 8.11 -0.94
CA ASP A 38 -9.34 8.79 0.25
C ASP A 38 -10.84 8.57 0.47
N LEU A 39 -11.56 8.04 -0.52
CA LEU A 39 -12.98 7.70 -0.46
C LEU A 39 -13.21 6.18 -0.46
N ASP A 40 -12.19 5.38 -0.11
CA ASP A 40 -12.33 3.92 -0.01
C ASP A 40 -13.31 3.53 1.12
N ARG A 41 -14.47 3.01 0.72
CA ARG A 41 -15.54 2.55 1.63
C ARG A 41 -15.43 1.07 1.99
N ILE A 42 -14.52 0.34 1.35
CA ILE A 42 -14.25 -1.08 1.62
C ILE A 42 -13.14 -1.19 2.68
N PHE A 43 -12.07 -0.41 2.49
CA PHE A 43 -10.97 -0.29 3.45
C PHE A 43 -10.76 1.18 3.85
N PRO A 44 -11.29 1.60 5.00
CA PRO A 44 -11.15 2.98 5.49
C PRO A 44 -9.69 3.44 5.56
N ILE A 45 -9.46 4.73 5.33
CA ILE A 45 -8.13 5.34 5.22
C ILE A 45 -7.25 5.12 6.45
N GLU A 46 -7.85 4.96 7.63
CA GLU A 46 -7.15 4.70 8.89
C GLU A 46 -6.33 3.40 8.85
N LEU A 47 -6.74 2.45 7.99
CA LEU A 47 -5.98 1.21 7.74
C LEU A 47 -4.67 1.49 6.98
N ALA A 48 -4.67 2.45 6.05
CA ALA A 48 -3.48 2.88 5.33
C ALA A 48 -2.47 3.52 6.31
N ASP A 49 -2.96 4.40 7.18
CA ASP A 49 -2.13 5.04 8.21
C ASP A 49 -1.56 4.02 9.19
N ARG A 50 -2.36 3.04 9.60
CA ARG A 50 -1.91 1.94 10.46
C ARG A 50 -0.83 1.11 9.76
N LEU A 51 -1.00 0.78 8.48
CA LEU A 51 -0.01 0.04 7.70
C LEU A 51 1.29 0.83 7.56
N LYS A 52 1.21 2.13 7.26
CA LYS A 52 2.38 3.02 7.21
C LYS A 52 3.13 3.07 8.54
N ARG A 53 2.41 3.18 9.67
CA ARG A 53 3.04 3.11 11.01
C ARG A 53 3.73 1.77 11.26
N HIS A 54 3.11 0.66 10.85
CA HIS A 54 3.68 -0.66 11.02
C HIS A 54 4.94 -0.88 10.17
N LEU A 55 4.94 -0.42 8.91
CA LEU A 55 6.07 -0.57 7.99
C LEU A 55 7.20 0.44 8.23
N GLY A 56 6.93 1.53 8.94
CA GLY A 56 7.94 2.51 9.31
C GLY A 56 8.46 3.31 8.12
N GLU A 57 9.74 3.69 8.16
CA GLU A 57 10.35 4.65 7.22
C GLU A 57 10.53 4.10 5.80
N ASN A 58 10.65 2.77 5.64
CA ASN A 58 10.79 2.12 4.33
C ASN A 58 9.53 2.21 3.47
N ALA A 59 8.39 2.63 4.04
CA ALA A 59 7.14 2.78 3.30
C ALA A 59 6.85 4.23 2.91
N GLU A 60 6.42 4.48 1.69
CA GLU A 60 5.80 5.74 1.27
C GLU A 60 4.27 5.55 1.23
N LEU A 61 3.48 6.49 1.74
CA LEU A 61 2.02 6.47 1.64
C LEU A 61 1.55 7.51 0.63
N LEU A 62 0.97 7.04 -0.47
CA LEU A 62 0.32 7.86 -1.49
C LEU A 62 -1.20 7.75 -1.34
N VAL A 63 -1.85 8.88 -1.06
CA VAL A 63 -3.31 8.98 -1.04
C VAL A 63 -3.80 9.69 -2.28
N ILE A 64 -4.54 8.97 -3.12
CA ILE A 64 -5.18 9.48 -4.33
C ILE A 64 -6.49 10.16 -3.92
N LYS A 65 -6.57 11.47 -4.15
CA LYS A 65 -7.71 12.29 -3.71
C LYS A 65 -8.96 12.07 -4.55
N ASN A 66 -10.14 12.20 -3.93
CA ASN A 66 -11.44 11.96 -4.55
C ASN A 66 -11.49 10.61 -5.29
N THR A 67 -11.09 9.51 -4.64
CA THR A 67 -11.02 8.19 -5.29
C THR A 67 -11.36 7.07 -4.33
N GLY A 68 -12.17 6.11 -4.78
CA GLY A 68 -12.59 4.96 -4.01
C GLY A 68 -11.57 3.83 -3.98
N HIS A 69 -12.07 2.64 -3.62
CA HIS A 69 -11.27 1.42 -3.51
C HIS A 69 -10.58 1.03 -4.83
N ALA A 70 -11.26 1.25 -5.95
CA ALA A 70 -10.82 0.81 -7.26
C ALA A 70 -9.96 1.88 -7.95
N PHE A 71 -9.02 2.51 -7.24
CA PHE A 71 -8.21 3.62 -7.74
C PHE A 71 -7.43 3.29 -9.03
N ILE A 72 -7.07 2.02 -9.25
CA ILE A 72 -6.43 1.53 -10.48
C ILE A 72 -7.36 1.71 -11.70
N HIS A 73 -8.68 1.60 -11.50
CA HIS A 73 -9.69 1.78 -12.54
C HIS A 73 -10.26 3.20 -12.57
N GLU A 74 -10.48 3.83 -11.42
CA GLU A 74 -11.03 5.18 -11.31
C GLU A 74 -10.03 6.25 -11.78
N LYS A 75 -8.75 6.09 -11.44
CA LYS A 75 -7.67 7.04 -11.76
C LYS A 75 -6.39 6.36 -12.28
N PRO A 76 -6.47 5.60 -13.39
CA PRO A 76 -5.36 4.80 -13.91
C PRO A 76 -4.12 5.64 -14.23
N LYS A 77 -4.30 6.82 -14.83
CA LYS A 77 -3.16 7.69 -15.22
C LYS A 77 -2.39 8.20 -14.01
N GLU A 78 -3.09 8.60 -12.95
CA GLU A 78 -2.48 9.08 -11.70
C GLU A 78 -1.73 7.92 -11.03
N PHE A 79 -2.38 6.77 -10.86
CA PHE A 79 -1.77 5.56 -10.32
C PHE A 79 -0.51 5.14 -11.09
N HIS A 80 -0.59 4.99 -12.42
CA HIS A 80 0.55 4.56 -13.24
C HIS A 80 1.73 5.51 -13.18
N ARG A 81 1.48 6.83 -13.09
CA ARG A 81 2.55 7.83 -12.94
C ARG A 81 3.32 7.59 -11.65
N HIS A 82 2.62 7.48 -10.52
CA HIS A 82 3.26 7.27 -9.23
C HIS A 82 3.96 5.91 -9.13
N LEU A 83 3.34 4.86 -9.66
CA LEU A 83 3.94 3.52 -9.72
C LEU A 83 5.25 3.54 -10.52
N LYS A 84 5.26 4.16 -11.71
CA LYS A 84 6.47 4.29 -12.52
C LYS A 84 7.56 5.09 -11.80
N THR A 85 7.21 6.21 -11.17
CA THR A 85 8.16 7.01 -10.40
C THR A 85 8.78 6.21 -9.27
N PHE A 86 8.00 5.42 -8.53
CA PHE A 86 8.50 4.59 -7.46
C PHE A 86 9.46 3.50 -7.96
N LEU A 87 9.09 2.79 -9.03
CA LEU A 87 9.91 1.72 -9.60
C LEU A 87 11.23 2.25 -10.18
N LEU A 88 11.18 3.34 -10.96
CA LEU A 88 12.37 3.88 -11.63
C LEU A 88 13.35 4.58 -10.67
N LYS A 89 12.89 5.05 -9.50
CA LYS A 89 13.79 5.57 -8.46
C LYS A 89 14.72 4.48 -7.92
N GLN A 90 14.27 3.22 -7.89
CA GLN A 90 15.04 2.11 -7.32
C GLN A 90 16.19 1.63 -8.21
N ASP A 91 16.21 2.04 -9.49
CA ASP A 91 17.28 1.71 -10.43
C ASP A 91 18.49 2.68 -10.38
N SER A 92 18.50 3.63 -9.43
CA SER A 92 19.65 4.53 -9.23
C SER A 92 20.76 3.82 -8.44
N PRO A 93 22.03 3.88 -8.89
CA PRO A 93 23.13 3.08 -8.35
C PRO A 93 23.58 3.43 -6.91
N ASP A 94 23.00 4.45 -6.29
CA ASP A 94 23.48 4.97 -4.99
C ASP A 94 23.01 4.16 -3.76
N ALA A 95 22.18 3.12 -3.93
CA ALA A 95 21.59 2.38 -2.81
C ALA A 95 22.38 1.14 -2.34
N LYS A 96 23.63 0.94 -2.79
CA LYS A 96 24.47 -0.18 -2.32
C LYS A 96 25.92 0.25 -2.09
N THR A 97 26.23 0.67 -0.86
CA THR A 97 27.56 0.46 -0.29
C THR A 97 27.39 -0.02 1.14
N PRO A 98 27.50 -1.33 1.43
CA PRO A 98 27.88 -1.76 2.77
C PRO A 98 29.34 -1.35 2.97
N ALA A 99 29.61 -0.65 4.07
CA ALA A 99 30.94 -0.20 4.45
C ALA A 99 31.93 -1.38 4.45
N ASP A 100 33.00 -1.23 3.67
CA ASP A 100 34.18 -2.09 3.70
C ASP A 100 34.89 -1.88 5.04
N ASN A 101 34.64 -2.74 6.03
CA ASN A 101 35.44 -2.77 7.24
C ASN A 101 36.68 -3.62 6.98
N HIS A 102 37.68 -2.97 6.37
CA HIS A 102 39.07 -3.37 6.48
C HIS A 102 39.48 -3.39 7.97
N GLN A 103 39.69 -4.57 8.54
CA GLN A 103 40.63 -4.75 9.65
C GLN A 103 41.72 -5.74 9.25
N ASN A 104 42.88 -5.13 9.04
CA ASN A 104 44.19 -5.71 8.83
C ASN A 104 44.64 -6.45 10.11
N GLY A 105 45.11 -7.69 9.98
CA GLY A 105 45.68 -8.48 11.07
C GLY A 105 46.77 -9.40 10.53
N ARG A 106 47.99 -9.15 10.99
CA ARG A 106 49.27 -9.80 10.65
C ARG A 106 49.24 -11.33 10.62
#